data_AF-A0AAE4MWF0-F1
#
_entry.id   AF-A0AAE4MWF0-F1
#
_cell.length_a   1.000
_cell.length_b   1.000
_cell.length_c   1.000
_cell.angle_alpha   90.00
_cell.angle_beta   90.00
_cell.angle_gamma   90.00
#
_symmetry.space_group_name_H-M   'P 1'
#
loop_
_entity.id
_entity.type
_entity.pdbx_description
1 polymer ?
#
loop_
_entity_poly.entity_id
_entity_poly.type
_entity_poly.pdbx_seq_one_letter_code
_entity_poly.pdbx_strand_id
1 'polypeptide(L)'
;EQPEQKLTTTHGGIHNHGGVAGKDDPWEIGGDVRQLFNPKELGVTDDAGEHDHEVTVPDHKHTITGKTDNLGEGKSISVVEAHTLLMCWARVA
;
A
#
# COMPACT_ATOMS: atom_id res chain seq x y z
N GLU A 1 7.42 14.30 8.66
CA GLU A 1 8.59 13.58 8.10
C GLU A 1 8.51 12.14 8.54
N GLN A 2 8.99 11.20 7.75
CA GLN A 2 8.98 9.78 8.08
C GLN A 2 10.39 9.22 7.80
N PRO A 3 11.07 8.62 8.80
CA PRO A 3 12.33 7.94 8.59
C PRO A 3 12.12 6.63 7.83
N GLU A 4 13.21 6.05 7.32
CA GLU A 4 13.19 4.72 6.69
C GLU A 4 12.57 3.67 7.63
N GLN A 5 11.79 2.76 7.06
CA GLN A 5 11.21 1.62 7.77
C GLN A 5 11.50 0.33 7.02
N LYS A 6 11.99 -0.67 7.75
CA LYS A 6 12.03 -2.05 7.29
C LYS A 6 10.83 -2.78 7.88
N LEU A 7 9.96 -3.24 7.01
CA LEU A 7 8.72 -3.92 7.36
C LEU A 7 8.80 -5.37 6.89
N THR A 8 8.30 -6.27 7.71
CA THR A 8 8.18 -7.69 7.38
C THR A 8 6.72 -8.08 7.46
N THR A 9 6.24 -8.92 6.55
CA THR A 9 4.88 -9.46 6.62
C THR A 9 4.70 -10.32 7.86
N THR A 10 3.45 -10.52 8.30
CA THR A 10 3.15 -11.58 9.25
C THR A 10 3.42 -12.94 8.60
N HIS A 11 3.78 -13.92 9.42
CA HIS A 11 3.92 -15.32 9.00
C HIS A 11 2.64 -15.81 8.31
N GLY A 12 2.77 -16.49 7.16
CA GLY A 12 1.67 -16.92 6.30
C GLY A 12 1.94 -16.77 4.80
N GLY A 13 3.20 -16.84 4.36
CA GLY A 13 3.62 -16.61 2.97
C GLY A 13 3.49 -17.81 2.02
N ILE A 14 2.78 -18.87 2.40
CA ILE A 14 2.52 -19.98 1.48
C ILE A 14 1.67 -19.45 0.31
N HIS A 15 2.29 -19.32 -0.86
CA HIS A 15 1.62 -18.98 -2.11
C HIS A 15 2.36 -19.52 -3.32
N ASN A 16 1.69 -19.48 -4.48
CA ASN A 16 2.23 -19.80 -5.79
C ASN A 16 2.16 -18.58 -6.71
N HIS A 17 2.84 -18.64 -7.85
CA HIS A 17 2.85 -17.60 -8.87
C HIS A 17 2.16 -18.10 -10.15
N GLY A 18 1.28 -17.28 -10.73
CA GLY A 18 0.67 -17.55 -12.03
C GLY A 18 1.57 -17.16 -13.21
N GLY A 19 1.09 -17.43 -14.42
CA GLY A 19 1.76 -17.01 -15.66
C GLY A 19 2.80 -18.01 -16.18
N VAL A 20 2.84 -19.21 -15.61
CA VAL A 20 3.61 -20.34 -16.13
C VAL A 20 2.74 -21.20 -17.05
N ALA A 21 3.35 -22.13 -17.80
CA ALA A 21 2.60 -23.14 -18.53
C ALA A 21 1.75 -23.98 -17.56
N GLY A 22 0.57 -24.43 -18.00
CA GLY A 22 -0.20 -25.44 -17.29
C GLY A 22 0.65 -26.66 -16.94
N LYS A 23 0.27 -27.38 -15.88
CA LYS A 23 0.89 -28.67 -15.52
C LYS A 23 0.13 -29.84 -16.13
N ASP A 24 -1.19 -29.68 -16.28
CA ASP A 24 -2.10 -30.71 -16.74
C ASP A 24 -2.64 -30.33 -18.12
N ASP A 25 -2.36 -31.16 -19.12
CA ASP A 25 -3.11 -31.20 -20.38
C ASP A 25 -4.03 -32.42 -20.36
N PRO A 26 -5.37 -32.27 -20.32
CA PRO A 26 -6.29 -33.40 -20.28
C PRO A 26 -6.21 -34.30 -21.53
N TRP A 27 -5.47 -33.90 -22.56
CA TRP A 27 -5.28 -34.65 -23.80
C TRP A 27 -3.93 -35.36 -23.91
N GLU A 28 -3.03 -35.22 -22.92
CA GLU A 28 -1.72 -35.87 -22.93
C GLU A 28 -1.68 -37.10 -21.99
N ILE A 29 -1.43 -38.29 -22.55
CA ILE A 29 -1.25 -39.54 -21.80
C ILE A 29 0.24 -39.89 -21.83
N GLY A 30 0.96 -39.69 -20.72
CA GLY A 30 2.37 -40.12 -20.61
C GLY A 30 3.31 -39.15 -19.90
N GLY A 31 2.89 -37.92 -19.62
CA GLY A 31 3.59 -37.01 -18.71
C GLY A 31 4.93 -36.46 -19.22
N ASP A 32 5.16 -36.41 -20.54
CA ASP A 32 6.34 -35.74 -21.09
C ASP A 32 5.97 -34.30 -21.45
N VAL A 33 5.83 -33.46 -20.40
CA VAL A 33 5.26 -32.10 -20.45
C VAL A 33 6.17 -31.16 -21.24
N ARG A 34 6.16 -31.28 -22.57
CA ARG A 34 6.54 -30.21 -23.50
C ARG A 34 5.31 -29.37 -23.81
N GLN A 35 4.72 -28.76 -22.79
CA GLN A 35 3.69 -27.75 -23.02
C GLN A 35 4.35 -26.46 -23.52
N LEU A 36 3.99 -26.08 -24.75
CA LEU A 36 4.22 -24.72 -25.24
C LEU A 36 3.30 -23.77 -24.46
N PHE A 37 3.82 -22.60 -24.08
CA PHE A 37 3.04 -21.61 -23.34
C PHE A 37 1.75 -21.26 -24.09
N ASN A 38 0.61 -21.56 -23.48
CA ASN A 38 -0.72 -21.19 -23.97
C ASN A 38 -1.25 -20.01 -23.12
N PRO A 39 -1.25 -18.76 -23.62
CA PRO A 39 -1.75 -17.62 -22.84
C PRO A 39 -3.25 -17.71 -22.53
N LYS A 40 -4.01 -18.62 -23.16
CA LYS A 40 -5.42 -18.88 -22.84
C LYS A 40 -5.59 -19.78 -21.61
N GLU A 41 -4.58 -20.56 -21.26
CA GLU A 41 -4.62 -21.58 -20.20
C GLU A 41 -3.34 -21.48 -19.36
N LEU A 42 -3.33 -20.51 -18.44
CA LEU A 42 -2.20 -20.28 -17.54
C LEU A 42 -2.19 -21.29 -16.38
N GLY A 43 -1.02 -21.83 -16.08
CA GLY A 43 -0.77 -22.60 -14.87
C GLY A 43 -0.31 -21.73 -13.70
N VAL A 44 -0.07 -22.40 -12.58
CA VAL A 44 0.59 -21.86 -11.39
C VAL A 44 1.83 -22.66 -11.06
N THR A 45 2.85 -22.02 -10.48
CA THR A 45 4.00 -22.72 -9.90
C THR A 45 3.56 -23.63 -8.76
N ASP A 46 4.47 -24.46 -8.28
CA ASP A 46 4.28 -25.08 -6.97
C ASP A 46 4.29 -24.00 -5.87
N ASP A 47 3.76 -24.35 -4.70
CA ASP A 47 3.79 -23.47 -3.55
C ASP A 47 5.24 -23.19 -3.13
N ALA A 48 5.55 -21.92 -2.88
CA ALA A 48 6.87 -21.48 -2.44
C ALA A 48 7.20 -21.89 -0.99
N GLY A 49 6.25 -22.54 -0.31
CA GLY A 49 6.33 -22.83 1.11
C GLY A 49 6.20 -21.58 1.98
N GLU A 50 6.30 -21.79 3.29
CA GLU A 50 6.11 -20.74 4.29
C GLU A 50 7.32 -19.81 4.32
N HIS A 51 7.09 -18.51 4.12
CA HIS A 51 8.13 -17.49 4.13
C HIS A 51 7.58 -16.10 4.45
N ASP A 52 8.48 -15.19 4.79
CA ASP A 52 8.14 -13.78 5.01
C ASP A 52 8.61 -12.93 3.82
N HIS A 53 7.95 -11.79 3.60
CA HIS A 53 8.42 -10.75 2.69
C HIS A 53 8.99 -9.58 3.47
N GLU A 54 10.09 -9.02 2.99
CA GLU A 54 10.64 -7.75 3.46
C GLU A 54 10.33 -6.63 2.46
N VAL A 55 9.88 -5.49 2.98
CA VAL A 55 9.72 -4.25 2.23
C VAL A 55 10.41 -3.12 2.97
N THR A 56 11.25 -2.37 2.25
CA THR A 56 11.85 -1.14 2.76
C THR A 56 11.04 0.06 2.27
N VAL A 57 10.51 0.85 3.19
CA VAL A 57 9.93 2.17 2.91
C VAL A 57 11.04 3.21 3.11
N PRO A 58 11.50 3.90 2.06
CA PRO A 58 12.59 4.86 2.18
C PRO A 58 12.16 6.10 3.00
N ASP A 59 13.16 6.84 3.50
CA ASP A 59 12.90 8.08 4.21
C ASP A 59 12.31 9.15 3.28
N HIS A 60 11.41 9.97 3.82
CA HIS A 60 10.89 11.12 3.08
C HIS A 60 10.53 12.29 4.00
N LYS A 61 10.66 13.50 3.44
CA LYS A 61 10.41 14.76 4.13
C LYS A 61 9.35 15.58 3.41
N HIS A 62 8.60 16.35 4.19
CA HIS A 62 7.66 17.33 3.67
C HIS A 62 8.16 18.71 4.05
N THR A 63 8.41 19.57 3.06
CA THR A 63 8.63 20.99 3.29
C THR A 63 7.28 21.68 3.44
N ILE A 64 7.00 22.23 4.62
CA ILE A 64 5.77 22.96 4.89
C ILE A 64 6.13 24.43 5.01
N THR A 65 5.55 25.27 4.16
CA THR A 65 5.68 26.73 4.22
C THR A 65 4.33 27.33 4.54
N GLY A 66 4.29 28.29 5.47
CA GLY A 66 3.11 29.08 5.78
C GLY A 66 3.51 30.54 6.00
N LYS A 67 2.66 31.47 5.57
CA LYS A 67 2.82 32.90 5.87
C LYS A 67 1.91 33.22 7.05
N THR A 68 2.50 33.45 8.23
CA THR A 68 1.80 33.94 9.42
C THR A 68 2.28 35.36 9.72
N ASP A 69 1.39 36.23 10.19
CA ASP A 69 1.74 37.64 10.47
C ASP A 69 2.72 37.81 11.65
N ASN A 70 2.94 36.75 12.45
CA ASN A 70 3.91 36.72 13.53
C ASN A 70 4.82 35.50 13.35
N LEU A 71 6.08 35.70 12.94
CA LEU A 71 7.14 34.71 13.13
C LEU A 71 7.40 34.64 14.64
N GLY A 72 6.70 33.72 15.29
CA GLY A 72 6.72 33.56 16.74
C GLY A 72 8.12 33.19 17.26
N GLU A 73 8.46 33.76 18.42
CA GLU A 73 9.68 33.54 19.20
C GLU A 73 9.80 32.09 19.76
N GLY A 74 9.39 31.07 19.01
CA GLY A 74 9.30 29.68 19.49
C GLY A 74 8.09 29.37 20.36
N LYS A 75 7.05 30.22 20.32
CA LYS A 75 5.80 30.01 21.07
C LYS A 75 4.87 29.05 20.31
N SER A 76 4.09 28.27 21.06
CA SER A 76 3.09 27.36 20.53
C SER A 76 2.09 28.12 19.62
N ILE A 77 1.88 27.63 18.40
CA ILE A 77 0.88 28.16 17.48
C ILE A 77 -0.42 27.36 17.60
N SER A 78 -1.56 28.06 17.61
CA SER A 78 -2.88 27.44 17.59
C SER A 78 -3.45 27.55 16.17
N VAL A 79 -3.75 26.40 15.56
CA VAL A 79 -4.43 26.32 14.27
C VAL A 79 -5.91 26.11 14.56
N VAL A 80 -6.67 27.21 14.61
CA VAL A 80 -8.13 27.19 14.72
C VAL A 80 -8.73 27.70 13.43
N GLU A 81 -9.85 27.11 13.03
CA GLU A 81 -10.57 27.50 11.84
C GLU A 81 -11.15 28.92 12.04
N ALA A 82 -10.87 29.83 11.10
CA ALA A 82 -11.29 31.22 11.19
C ALA A 82 -12.71 31.37 10.62
N HIS A 83 -13.71 31.05 11.43
CA HIS A 83 -15.12 31.36 11.11
C HIS A 83 -15.57 32.63 11.83
N THR A 84 -16.18 33.54 11.09
CA THR A 84 -16.86 34.70 11.67
C THR A 84 -18.21 34.25 12.25
N LEU A 85 -18.34 34.26 13.58
CA LEU A 85 -19.62 34.11 14.24
C LEU A 85 -20.48 35.35 13.94
N LEU A 86 -21.42 35.23 13.00
CA LEU A 86 -22.48 36.24 12.84
C LEU A 86 -23.51 36.04 13.95
N MET A 87 -23.86 37.13 14.66
CA MET A 87 -24.91 37.11 15.69
C MET A 87 -26.25 36.65 15.09
N CYS A 88 -26.70 35.45 15.46
CA CYS A 88 -28.06 34.99 15.18
C CYS A 88 -29.03 35.74 16.10
N TRP A 89 -29.73 36.75 15.57
CA TRP A 89 -30.89 37.32 16.23
C TRP A 89 -32.10 36.41 15.98
N ALA A 90 -32.61 35.77 17.03
CA ALA A 90 -33.91 35.12 17.02
C ALA A 90 -34.90 36.02 17.75
N ARG A 91 -35.99 36.42 17.07
CA ARG A 91 -37.12 37.09 17.72
C ARG A 91 -38.01 36.00 18.30
N VAL A 92 -38.18 36.00 19.62
CA VAL A 92 -39.04 35.05 20.34
C VAL A 92 -40.37 35.73 20.67
N ALA A 93 -41.47 34.97 20.66
CA ALA A 93 -42.85 35.44 20.87
C ALA A 93 -43.15 35.79 22.33
#